data_AF-A0A117MQU7-F1
#
_entry.id   AF-A0A117MQU7-F1
#
_cell.length_a   1.000
_cell.length_b   1.000
_cell.length_c   1.000
_cell.angle_alpha   90.00
_cell.angle_beta   90.00
_cell.angle_gamma   90.00
#
_symmetry.space_group_name_H-M   'P 1'
#
loop_
_entity.id
_entity.type
_entity.pdbx_description
1 polymer ?
#
loop_
_entity_poly.entity_id
_entity_poly.type
_entity_poly.pdbx_seq_one_letter_code
_entity_poly.pdbx_strand_id
1 'polypeptide(L)'
;MNFMSTITELQEQLVAIQRQIDEQRALGKKQAISEIKAKMAEFDITVDELESKGSSRGFREKKPSIIKYRKSDAETWVGRGPKPVWVKDVEAAGGKISDYLVQ
;
A
#
# COMPACT_ATOMS: atom_id res chain seq x y z
N MET A 1 22.25 49.28 -14.55
CA MET A 1 22.01 48.00 -13.86
C MET A 1 21.55 46.99 -14.90
N ASN A 2 22.35 45.98 -15.22
CA ASN A 2 22.06 44.98 -16.26
C ASN A 2 21.17 43.83 -15.73
N PHE A 3 19.96 44.17 -15.29
CA PHE A 3 19.00 43.18 -14.77
C PHE A 3 18.58 42.13 -15.81
N MET A 4 18.43 42.54 -17.08
CA MET A 4 18.03 41.62 -18.16
C MET A 4 19.13 40.61 -18.53
N SER A 5 20.40 41.03 -18.51
CA SER A 5 21.54 40.14 -18.77
C SER A 5 21.60 39.04 -17.70
N THR A 6 21.48 39.41 -16.43
CA THR A 6 21.53 38.45 -15.32
C THR A 6 20.36 37.46 -15.31
N ILE A 7 19.14 37.89 -15.68
CA ILE A 7 18.00 36.98 -15.81
C ILE A 7 18.23 35.97 -16.94
N THR A 8 18.76 36.44 -18.08
CA THR A 8 19.07 35.58 -19.24
C THR A 8 20.14 34.55 -18.88
N GLU A 9 21.22 34.97 -18.23
CA GLU A 9 22.30 34.08 -17.77
C GLU A 9 21.78 33.02 -16.78
N LEU A 10 20.89 33.40 -15.84
CA LEU A 10 20.27 32.45 -14.91
C LEU A 10 19.36 31.43 -15.63
N GLN A 11 18.67 31.84 -16.70
CA GLN A 11 17.86 30.93 -17.51
C GLN A 11 18.72 29.93 -18.28
N GLU A 12 19.84 30.39 -18.87
CA GLU A 12 20.79 29.50 -19.55
C GLU A 12 21.40 28.47 -18.58
N GLN A 13 21.75 28.90 -17.37
CA GLN A 13 22.22 28.00 -16.31
C GLN A 13 21.16 26.96 -15.93
N LEU A 14 19.88 27.35 -15.82
CA LEU A 14 18.80 26.41 -15.54
C LEU A 14 18.69 25.33 -16.62
N VAL A 15 18.71 25.73 -17.89
CA VAL A 15 18.65 24.78 -19.02
C VAL A 15 19.85 23.84 -19.01
N ALA A 16 21.06 24.35 -18.74
CA ALA A 16 22.25 23.53 -18.64
C ALA A 16 22.18 22.52 -17.49
N ILE A 17 21.74 22.94 -16.31
CA ILE A 17 21.56 22.07 -15.14
C ILE A 17 20.48 21.01 -15.41
N GLN A 18 19.35 21.41 -16.02
CA GLN A 18 18.28 20.47 -16.37
C GLN A 18 18.79 19.38 -17.32
N ARG A 19 19.54 19.78 -18.35
CA ARG A 19 20.18 18.84 -19.26
C ARG A 19 21.12 17.87 -18.53
N GLN A 20 21.95 18.37 -17.61
CA GLN A 20 22.83 17.52 -16.80
C GLN A 20 22.05 16.53 -15.94
N ILE A 21 20.94 16.96 -15.33
CA ILE A 21 20.06 16.07 -14.56
C ILE A 21 19.51 14.96 -15.45
N ASP A 22 19.03 15.28 -16.65
CA ASP A 22 18.47 14.30 -17.58
C ASP A 22 19.53 13.31 -18.10
N GLU A 23 20.75 13.79 -18.37
CA GLU A 23 21.89 12.95 -18.75
C GLU A 23 22.26 11.97 -17.62
N GLN A 24 22.31 12.44 -16.36
CA GLN A 24 22.58 11.57 -15.20
C GLN A 24 21.45 10.56 -14.96
N ARG A 25 20.18 10.97 -15.14
CA ARG A 25 19.04 10.04 -15.06
C ARG A 25 19.09 8.97 -16.14
N ALA A 26 19.46 9.35 -17.37
CA ALA A 26 19.60 8.41 -18.46
C ALA A 26 20.74 7.40 -18.21
N LEU A 27 21.87 7.87 -17.67
CA LEU A 27 22.98 7.00 -17.27
C LEU A 27 22.58 6.05 -16.14
N GLY A 28 21.98 6.57 -15.07
CA GLY A 28 21.50 5.76 -13.94
C GLY A 28 20.47 4.73 -14.37
N LYS A 29 19.54 5.09 -15.27
CA LYS A 29 18.57 4.15 -15.85
C LYS A 29 19.26 3.03 -16.64
N LYS A 30 20.27 3.35 -17.46
CA LYS A 30 21.04 2.34 -18.21
C LYS A 30 21.78 1.39 -17.27
N GLN A 31 22.42 1.93 -16.23
CA GLN A 31 23.12 1.12 -15.21
C GLN A 31 22.15 0.21 -14.47
N ALA A 32 21.04 0.74 -13.98
CA ALA A 32 20.00 -0.04 -13.30
C ALA A 32 19.45 -1.17 -14.18
N ILE A 33 19.17 -0.88 -15.47
CA ILE A 33 18.72 -1.92 -16.41
C ILE A 33 19.79 -3.01 -16.59
N SER A 34 21.07 -2.64 -16.65
CA SER A 34 22.17 -3.61 -16.76
C SER A 34 22.27 -4.49 -15.51
N GLU A 35 22.16 -3.91 -14.31
CA GLU A 35 22.17 -4.64 -13.05
C GLU A 35 20.97 -5.58 -12.90
N ILE A 36 19.78 -5.11 -13.27
CA ILE A 36 18.57 -5.93 -13.28
C ILE A 36 18.75 -7.11 -14.22
N LYS A 37 19.24 -6.88 -15.45
CA LYS A 37 19.50 -7.96 -16.42
C LYS A 37 20.53 -8.97 -15.90
N ALA A 38 21.59 -8.50 -15.24
CA ALA A 38 22.59 -9.38 -14.64
C ALA A 38 21.98 -10.26 -13.55
N LYS A 39 21.18 -9.68 -12.65
CA LYS A 39 20.44 -10.43 -11.63
C LYS A 39 19.43 -11.39 -12.23
N MET A 40 18.73 -10.99 -13.29
CA MET A 40 17.80 -11.88 -13.99
C MET A 40 18.52 -13.10 -14.54
N ALA A 41 19.70 -12.93 -15.14
CA ALA A 41 20.50 -14.04 -15.64
C ALA A 41 21.08 -14.92 -14.50
N GLU A 42 21.49 -14.33 -13.37
CA GLU A 42 22.04 -15.07 -12.22
C GLU A 42 21.00 -15.99 -11.56
N PHE A 43 19.75 -15.51 -11.45
CA PHE A 43 18.67 -16.20 -10.78
C PHE A 43 17.67 -16.88 -11.74
N ASP A 44 17.96 -16.91 -13.03
CA ASP A 44 17.07 -17.41 -14.09
C ASP A 44 15.66 -16.77 -14.07
N ILE A 45 15.57 -15.50 -13.67
CA ILE A 45 14.30 -14.76 -13.54
C ILE A 45 13.86 -14.27 -14.92
N THR A 46 12.64 -14.61 -15.30
CA THR A 46 12.03 -14.13 -16.54
C THR A 46 11.28 -12.81 -16.34
N VAL A 47 11.03 -12.07 -17.43
CA VAL A 47 10.25 -10.80 -17.35
C VAL A 47 8.83 -11.05 -16.84
N ASP A 48 8.19 -12.17 -17.21
CA ASP A 48 6.83 -12.54 -16.78
C ASP A 48 6.74 -12.73 -15.25
N GLU A 49 7.82 -13.13 -14.59
CA GLU A 49 7.89 -13.27 -13.13
C GLU A 49 8.05 -11.93 -12.39
N LEU A 50 8.62 -10.92 -13.07
CA LEU A 50 8.67 -9.54 -12.56
C LEU A 50 7.34 -8.83 -12.74
N GLU A 51 6.57 -9.19 -13.76
CA GLU A 51 5.18 -8.77 -13.89
C GLU A 51 4.38 -9.41 -12.75
N SER A 52 3.90 -8.58 -11.82
CA SER A 52 3.00 -9.06 -10.79
C SER A 52 1.70 -9.56 -11.41
N LYS A 53 1.65 -10.82 -11.88
CA LYS A 53 0.41 -11.58 -11.94
C LYS A 53 -0.03 -11.73 -10.49
N GLY A 54 -0.86 -10.79 -10.06
CA GLY A 54 -1.29 -10.66 -8.68
C GLY A 54 -1.82 -11.97 -8.13
N SER A 55 -1.00 -12.71 -7.39
CA SER A 55 -1.51 -13.31 -6.17
C SER A 55 -1.73 -12.14 -5.23
N SER A 56 -2.93 -11.59 -5.26
CA SER A 56 -3.42 -10.59 -4.32
C SER A 56 -3.46 -11.20 -2.92
N ARG A 57 -2.31 -11.45 -2.31
CA ARG A 57 -2.14 -11.36 -0.87
C ARG A 57 -1.53 -10.00 -0.58
N GLY A 58 -2.23 -8.96 -1.01
CA GLY A 58 -2.07 -7.65 -0.39
C GLY A 58 -2.27 -7.88 1.09
N PHE A 59 -1.24 -7.57 1.88
CA PHE A 59 -1.38 -7.36 3.31
C PHE A 59 -2.27 -6.13 3.46
N ARG A 60 -3.57 -6.32 3.30
CA ARG A 60 -4.57 -5.32 3.61
C ARG A 60 -4.48 -5.18 5.11
N GLU A 61 -3.92 -4.08 5.60
CA GLU A 61 -3.93 -3.73 7.01
C GLU A 61 -5.35 -3.97 7.53
N LYS A 62 -5.49 -4.98 8.39
CA LYS A 62 -6.78 -5.34 8.97
C LYS A 62 -7.15 -4.18 9.88
N LYS A 63 -8.03 -3.29 9.39
CA LYS A 63 -8.69 -2.30 10.26
C LYS A 63 -9.21 -3.05 11.49
N PRO A 64 -8.94 -2.57 12.72
CA PRO A 64 -9.45 -3.23 13.92
C PRO A 64 -10.97 -3.31 13.81
N SER A 65 -11.48 -4.53 13.80
CA SER A 65 -12.91 -4.77 13.68
C SER A 65 -13.61 -4.29 14.94
N ILE A 66 -14.47 -3.27 14.78
CA ILE A 66 -15.28 -2.70 15.85
C ILE A 66 -16.16 -3.81 16.43
N ILE A 67 -16.08 -4.01 17.74
CA ILE A 67 -16.98 -4.93 18.47
C ILE A 67 -18.38 -4.36 18.31
N LYS A 68 -19.30 -5.13 17.73
CA LYS A 68 -20.68 -4.68 17.46
C LYS A 68 -21.63 -5.12 18.56
N TYR A 69 -21.38 -6.27 19.19
CA TYR A 69 -22.20 -6.81 20.27
C TYR A 69 -21.34 -7.26 21.45
N ARG A 70 -21.78 -6.99 22.68
CA ARG A 70 -21.07 -7.37 23.93
C ARG A 70 -22.07 -7.77 25.01
N LYS A 71 -21.91 -8.97 25.56
CA LYS A 71 -22.66 -9.47 26.72
C LYS A 71 -21.87 -9.34 28.03
N SER A 72 -20.56 -9.56 27.97
CA SER A 72 -19.60 -9.34 29.05
C SER A 72 -18.23 -8.99 28.45
N ASP A 73 -17.24 -8.63 29.26
CA ASP A 73 -15.91 -8.24 28.75
C ASP A 73 -15.25 -9.33 27.88
N ALA A 74 -15.49 -10.60 28.25
CA ALA A 74 -15.02 -11.78 27.51
C ALA A 74 -15.96 -12.24 26.37
N GLU A 75 -17.24 -11.84 26.39
CA GLU A 75 -18.24 -12.28 25.41
C GLU A 75 -18.57 -11.13 24.43
N THR A 76 -17.76 -11.00 23.40
CA THR A 76 -17.91 -9.98 22.35
C THR A 76 -18.07 -10.62 20.97
N TRP A 77 -18.76 -9.90 20.08
CA TRP A 77 -18.94 -10.33 18.70
C TRP A 77 -18.99 -9.13 17.75
N VAL A 78 -18.18 -9.19 16.68
CA VAL A 78 -18.10 -8.12 15.67
C VAL A 78 -19.30 -8.10 14.70
N GLY A 79 -20.26 -9.02 14.87
CA GLY A 79 -21.41 -9.17 13.98
C GLY A 79 -21.07 -9.67 12.58
N ARG A 80 -19.83 -10.14 12.36
CA ARG A 80 -19.35 -10.79 11.14
C ARG A 80 -18.78 -12.17 11.46
N GLY A 81 -18.97 -13.12 10.56
CA GLY A 81 -18.49 -14.50 10.74
C GLY A 81 -19.44 -15.36 11.60
N PRO A 82 -19.00 -16.55 12.03
CA PRO A 82 -19.84 -17.48 12.78
C PRO A 82 -20.30 -16.88 14.11
N LYS A 83 -21.57 -17.10 14.45
CA LYS A 83 -22.17 -16.67 15.73
C LYS A 83 -21.53 -17.44 16.89
N PRO A 84 -21.01 -16.76 17.93
CA PRO A 84 -20.49 -17.42 19.12
C PRO A 84 -21.64 -18.03 19.94
N VAL A 85 -21.30 -18.93 20.85
CA VAL A 85 -22.25 -19.74 21.64
C VAL A 85 -23.28 -18.85 22.36
N TRP A 86 -22.81 -17.81 23.06
CA TRP A 86 -23.68 -16.91 23.81
C TRP A 86 -24.73 -16.18 22.95
N VAL A 87 -24.42 -15.87 21.68
CA VAL A 87 -25.39 -15.25 20.76
C VAL A 87 -26.50 -16.24 20.43
N LYS A 88 -26.13 -17.50 20.20
CA LYS A 88 -27.09 -18.57 19.94
C LYS A 88 -27.95 -18.86 21.16
N ASP A 89 -27.38 -18.83 22.36
CA ASP A 89 -28.15 -18.98 23.61
C ASP A 89 -29.17 -17.87 23.81
N VAL A 90 -28.79 -16.60 23.52
CA VAL A 90 -29.71 -15.46 23.57
C VAL A 90 -30.86 -15.64 22.58
N GLU A 91 -30.57 -16.04 21.35
CA GLU A 91 -31.60 -16.29 20.33
C GLU A 91 -32.48 -17.50 20.69
N ALA A 92 -31.90 -18.56 21.25
CA ALA A 92 -32.61 -19.76 21.69
C ALA A 92 -33.52 -19.50 22.90
N ALA A 93 -33.12 -18.58 23.78
CA ALA A 93 -33.95 -18.09 24.88
C ALA A 93 -35.07 -17.11 24.42
N GLY A 94 -35.20 -16.86 23.12
CA GLY A 94 -36.17 -15.92 22.55
C GLY A 94 -35.78 -14.45 22.71
N GLY A 95 -34.56 -14.17 23.18
CA GLY A 95 -34.01 -12.83 23.30
C GLY A 95 -33.50 -12.27 21.97
N LYS A 96 -33.33 -10.94 21.89
CA LYS A 96 -32.82 -10.28 20.70
C LYS A 96 -31.35 -9.91 20.89
N ILE A 97 -30.50 -10.30 19.94
CA ILE A 97 -29.08 -9.93 19.98
C ILE A 97 -28.84 -8.41 19.95
N SER A 98 -29.80 -7.65 19.41
CA SER A 98 -29.78 -6.19 19.39
C SER A 98 -29.72 -5.55 20.77
N ASP A 99 -30.19 -6.25 21.82
CA ASP A 99 -30.12 -5.76 23.20
C ASP A 99 -28.67 -5.69 23.72
N TYR A 100 -27.74 -6.37 23.05
CA TYR A 100 -26.31 -6.42 23.36
C TYR A 100 -25.47 -5.55 22.40
N LEU A 101 -26.09 -4.71 21.57
CA LEU A 101 -25.39 -3.86 20.61
C LEU A 101 -24.56 -2.79 21.35
N VAL A 102 -23.26 -2.73 21.06
CA VAL A 102 -22.37 -1.66 21.49
C VAL A 102 -21.95 -0.88 20.23
N GLN A 103 -22.27 0.41 20.17
CA GLN A 103 -21.92 1.29 19.04
C GLN A 103 -20.51 1.87 19.19
#